data_AF-A0A0T6ULW1-F1
#
_entry.id   AF-A0A0T6ULW1-F1
#
_cell.length_a   1.000
_cell.length_b   1.000
_cell.length_c   1.000
_cell.angle_alpha   90.00
_cell.angle_beta   90.00
_cell.angle_gamma   90.00
#
_symmetry.space_group_name_H-M   'P 1'
#
loop_
_entity.id
_entity.type
_entity.pdbx_description
1 polymer ?
#
loop_
_entity_poly.entity_id
_entity_poly.type
_entity_poly.pdbx_seq_one_letter_code
_entity_poly.pdbx_strand_id
1 'polypeptide(L)'
;MDIVTGLQLQKPRTWLLLVTVLLAVAAEFKIAKGDADTKVMMHFGGWDVEDTFDASRWFNSGMYKPRSEADGRTSMVTMLRAKPLTFTKDQIQELPFTVLALLRNEFPEINRETYLDNPPDLSKRYRYAYSAFSKPNHPEDYYYLYLELEQRRFVATIRRDAQSGADIAGRFISEVYADQPTDAEHIKVFAEIAEAEHKAR
;
A
#
# COMPACT_ATOMS: atom_id res chain seq x y z
N MET A 1 56.75 48.88 -2.17
CA MET A 1 56.88 49.75 -0.98
C MET A 1 55.73 50.74 -1.13
N ASP A 2 54.64 50.70 -0.37
CA ASP A 2 54.48 50.33 1.04
C ASP A 2 53.15 49.59 1.33
N ILE A 3 53.12 49.00 2.53
CA ILE A 3 52.12 48.07 3.07
C ILE A 3 51.38 48.77 4.23
N VAL A 4 50.18 48.24 4.56
CA VAL A 4 49.44 48.24 5.86
C VAL A 4 48.77 49.60 6.22
N THR A 5 47.59 49.77 6.83
CA THR A 5 46.70 49.01 7.76
C THR A 5 45.37 49.81 7.78
N GLY A 6 44.13 49.31 7.78
CA GLY A 6 43.47 48.39 8.71
C GLY A 6 42.76 49.13 9.86
N LEU A 7 41.41 49.15 9.88
CA LEU A 7 40.51 49.27 11.06
C LEU A 7 39.06 48.95 10.57
N GLN A 8 38.44 47.78 10.82
CA GLN A 8 37.69 47.35 12.03
C GLN A 8 36.71 48.44 12.51
N LEU A 9 35.43 48.24 12.87
CA LEU A 9 34.52 47.10 13.11
C LEU A 9 33.20 47.75 13.56
N GLN A 10 32.01 47.27 13.15
CA GLN A 10 30.77 47.11 13.96
C GLN A 10 29.48 47.20 13.13
N LYS A 11 28.72 46.09 13.10
CA LYS A 11 27.26 46.09 12.94
C LYS A 11 26.64 46.23 14.34
N PRO A 12 25.45 46.85 14.49
CA PRO A 12 24.25 46.01 14.64
C PRO A 12 22.92 46.59 14.10
N ARG A 13 22.10 45.67 13.56
CA ARG A 13 20.65 45.47 13.71
C ARG A 13 19.72 46.69 13.89
N THR A 14 18.77 46.87 12.95
CA THR A 14 17.31 46.56 13.08
C THR A 14 16.60 46.91 11.75
N TRP A 15 16.09 45.90 11.02
CA TRP A 15 14.66 45.59 10.83
C TRP A 15 13.86 46.64 10.03
N LEU A 16 13.55 46.34 8.76
CA LEU A 16 12.17 46.37 8.27
C LEU A 16 11.95 45.35 7.14
N LEU A 17 10.78 44.72 7.21
CA LEU A 17 10.26 43.60 6.42
C LEU A 17 9.91 43.98 4.97
N LEU A 18 9.90 42.98 4.08
CA LEU A 18 8.85 42.68 3.07
C LEU A 18 9.36 41.52 2.18
N VAL A 19 9.08 40.26 2.52
CA VAL A 19 8.02 39.42 1.90
C VAL A 19 8.02 39.48 0.36
N THR A 20 8.83 38.63 -0.26
CA THR A 20 8.59 38.11 -1.61
C THR A 20 8.55 36.60 -1.53
N VAL A 21 7.39 36.08 -1.13
CA VAL A 21 7.02 34.68 -1.24
C VAL A 21 5.95 34.57 -2.33
N LEU A 22 5.97 33.45 -3.06
CA LEU A 22 4.91 32.96 -3.95
C LEU A 22 4.76 33.65 -5.31
N LEU A 23 5.60 33.26 -6.27
CA LEU A 23 5.18 33.20 -7.68
C LEU A 23 5.86 32.09 -8.51
N ALA A 24 6.74 31.27 -7.92
CA ALA A 24 7.42 30.18 -8.65
C ALA A 24 6.86 28.77 -8.39
N VAL A 25 5.90 28.59 -7.49
CA VAL A 25 5.30 27.26 -7.17
C VAL A 25 3.91 27.07 -7.80
N ALA A 26 3.49 27.98 -8.69
CA ALA A 26 2.22 27.85 -9.43
C ALA A 26 2.37 27.14 -10.79
N ALA A 27 3.59 26.82 -11.22
CA ALA A 27 3.86 26.24 -12.54
C ALA A 27 3.91 24.69 -12.56
N GLU A 28 3.99 24.03 -11.40
CA GLU A 28 4.01 22.55 -11.31
C GLU A 28 2.67 21.93 -10.90
N PHE A 29 1.66 22.73 -10.58
CA PHE A 29 0.27 22.29 -10.41
C PHE A 29 -0.56 22.52 -11.70
N LYS A 30 -0.01 22.18 -12.86
CA LYS A 30 -0.83 21.73 -13.99
C LYS A 30 -0.96 20.21 -13.92
N ILE A 31 -1.54 19.73 -12.82
CA ILE A 31 -2.22 18.44 -12.86
C ILE A 31 -3.32 18.64 -13.89
N ALA A 32 -3.23 17.89 -14.98
CA ALA A 32 -4.25 17.81 -15.99
C ALA A 32 -5.61 17.77 -15.29
N LYS A 33 -6.39 18.84 -15.46
CA LYS A 33 -7.83 18.80 -15.26
C LYS A 33 -8.33 17.93 -16.40
N GLY A 34 -8.09 16.62 -16.28
CA GLY A 34 -8.57 15.61 -17.22
C GLY A 34 -10.07 15.78 -17.29
N ASP A 35 -10.60 15.74 -18.51
CA ASP A 35 -12.01 15.92 -18.81
C ASP A 35 -12.87 15.28 -17.72
N ALA A 36 -13.73 16.09 -17.11
CA ALA A 36 -14.71 15.67 -16.11
C ALA A 36 -15.77 14.69 -16.70
N ASP A 37 -15.55 14.20 -17.91
CA ASP A 37 -16.46 13.39 -18.72
C ASP A 37 -15.79 12.12 -19.29
N THR A 38 -14.54 11.79 -18.91
CA THR A 38 -13.92 10.53 -19.36
C THR A 38 -14.50 9.36 -18.57
N LYS A 39 -15.32 8.55 -19.23
CA LYS A 39 -15.88 7.33 -18.67
C LYS A 39 -14.78 6.32 -18.32
N VAL A 40 -14.72 5.87 -17.07
CA VAL A 40 -13.80 4.81 -16.61
C VAL A 40 -14.54 3.48 -16.54
N MET A 41 -14.24 2.58 -17.47
CA MET A 41 -14.81 1.24 -17.50
C MET A 41 -13.92 0.26 -16.75
N MET A 42 -14.49 -0.50 -15.82
CA MET A 42 -13.78 -1.51 -15.03
C MET A 42 -14.49 -2.87 -15.14
N HIS A 43 -13.69 -3.94 -15.16
CA HIS A 43 -14.18 -5.30 -14.97
C HIS A 43 -14.56 -5.55 -13.51
N PHE A 44 -15.42 -6.54 -13.28
CA PHE A 44 -15.77 -7.01 -11.95
C PHE A 44 -15.85 -8.54 -11.89
N GLY A 45 -15.72 -9.13 -10.70
CA GLY A 45 -16.01 -10.55 -10.49
C GLY A 45 -14.85 -11.53 -10.69
N GLY A 46 -13.64 -11.06 -11.03
CA GLY A 46 -12.45 -11.90 -11.11
C GLY A 46 -11.61 -11.63 -12.36
N TRP A 47 -10.65 -12.52 -12.63
CA TRP A 47 -9.66 -12.37 -13.71
C TRP A 47 -10.16 -12.85 -15.07
N ASP A 48 -11.19 -13.71 -15.11
CA ASP A 48 -11.75 -14.31 -16.34
C ASP A 48 -13.09 -13.68 -16.76
N VAL A 49 -13.36 -12.42 -16.39
CA VAL A 49 -14.68 -11.80 -16.58
C VAL A 49 -14.65 -10.75 -17.68
N GLU A 50 -15.47 -10.94 -18.72
CA GLU A 50 -15.61 -9.98 -19.84
C GLU A 50 -16.50 -8.78 -19.52
N ASP A 51 -17.34 -8.88 -18.48
CA ASP A 51 -18.28 -7.83 -18.13
C ASP A 51 -17.59 -6.61 -17.54
N THR A 52 -18.00 -5.43 -18.02
CA THR A 52 -17.52 -4.14 -17.53
C THR A 52 -18.68 -3.28 -17.04
N PHE A 53 -18.38 -2.34 -16.15
CA PHE A 53 -19.33 -1.33 -15.70
C PHE A 53 -18.68 0.05 -15.63
N ASP A 54 -19.51 1.08 -15.61
CA ASP A 54 -19.06 2.46 -15.43
C ASP A 54 -18.67 2.72 -13.97
N ALA A 55 -17.38 2.82 -13.72
CA ALA A 55 -16.80 3.09 -12.42
C ALA A 55 -16.42 4.57 -12.23
N SER A 56 -16.74 5.46 -13.17
CA SER A 56 -16.25 6.85 -13.20
C SER A 56 -16.47 7.61 -11.88
N ARG A 57 -17.60 7.38 -11.21
CA ARG A 57 -17.90 8.00 -9.91
C ARG A 57 -16.81 7.76 -8.85
N TRP A 58 -16.18 6.59 -8.87
CA TRP A 58 -15.17 6.17 -7.90
C TRP A 58 -13.81 6.83 -8.16
N PHE A 59 -13.48 7.08 -9.42
CA PHE A 59 -12.27 7.79 -9.82
C PHE A 59 -12.45 9.31 -9.73
N ASN A 60 -13.59 9.83 -10.18
CA ASN A 60 -13.92 11.26 -10.16
C ASN A 60 -14.06 11.81 -8.73
N SER A 61 -14.48 10.98 -7.77
CA SER A 61 -14.47 11.35 -6.35
C SER A 61 -13.06 11.39 -5.73
N GLY A 62 -12.04 10.95 -6.45
CA GLY A 62 -10.67 10.84 -5.95
C GLY A 62 -10.43 9.67 -4.99
N MET A 63 -11.43 8.78 -4.82
CA MET A 63 -11.30 7.61 -3.97
C MET A 63 -10.28 6.61 -4.54
N TYR A 64 -10.27 6.45 -5.86
CA TYR A 64 -9.34 5.58 -6.57
C TYR A 64 -8.51 6.32 -7.62
N LYS A 65 -7.35 5.74 -7.89
CA LYS A 65 -6.41 6.10 -8.94
C LYS A 65 -6.19 4.89 -9.85
N PRO A 66 -5.95 5.11 -11.15
CA PRO A 66 -5.50 4.06 -12.06
C PRO A 66 -4.28 3.33 -11.51
N ARG A 67 -4.23 2.00 -11.70
CA ARG A 67 -3.03 1.18 -11.48
C ARG A 67 -2.44 0.84 -12.84
N SER A 68 -1.12 0.93 -12.99
CA SER A 68 -0.44 0.48 -14.20
C SER A 68 -0.16 -1.03 -14.14
N GLU A 69 -0.37 -1.71 -15.27
CA GLU A 69 0.07 -3.09 -15.51
C GLU A 69 1.55 -3.12 -15.91
N ALA A 70 2.13 -4.31 -16.01
CA ALA A 70 3.55 -4.50 -16.33
C ALA A 70 3.94 -3.93 -17.71
N ASP A 71 2.99 -3.86 -18.64
CA ASP A 71 3.16 -3.28 -19.98
C ASP A 71 2.92 -1.76 -20.02
N GLY A 72 2.67 -1.14 -18.86
CA GLY A 72 2.41 0.29 -18.73
C GLY A 72 0.97 0.72 -19.02
N ARG A 73 0.08 -0.19 -19.44
CA ARG A 73 -1.35 0.13 -19.61
C ARG A 73 -2.04 0.34 -18.27
N THR A 74 -3.09 1.13 -18.25
CA THR A 74 -3.98 1.22 -17.09
C THR A 74 -4.73 -0.09 -16.95
N SER A 75 -4.68 -0.68 -15.76
CA SER A 75 -5.45 -1.88 -15.45
C SER A 75 -6.94 -1.57 -15.46
N MET A 76 -7.69 -2.41 -16.16
CA MET A 76 -9.16 -2.37 -16.17
C MET A 76 -9.77 -3.29 -15.11
N VAL A 77 -8.94 -4.01 -14.35
CA VAL A 77 -9.37 -4.97 -13.32
C VAL A 77 -9.08 -4.44 -11.92
N THR A 78 -7.91 -3.82 -11.75
CA THR A 78 -7.43 -3.38 -10.44
C THR A 78 -7.18 -1.88 -10.40
N MET A 79 -7.34 -1.29 -9.23
CA MET A 79 -7.09 0.13 -8.98
C MET A 79 -6.34 0.34 -7.65
N LEU A 80 -5.80 1.55 -7.46
CA LEU A 80 -5.18 1.94 -6.20
C LEU A 80 -6.08 2.92 -5.46
N ARG A 81 -6.30 2.66 -4.18
CA ARG A 81 -7.07 3.53 -3.31
C ARG A 81 -6.19 4.67 -2.81
N ALA A 82 -6.70 5.90 -2.88
CA ALA A 82 -5.94 7.07 -2.44
C ALA A 82 -5.68 7.06 -0.92
N LYS A 83 -6.62 6.52 -0.14
CA LYS A 83 -6.52 6.34 1.32
C LYS A 83 -7.08 4.97 1.71
N PRO A 84 -6.27 3.91 1.73
CA PRO A 84 -6.67 2.58 2.19
C PRO A 84 -7.16 2.59 3.63
N LEU A 85 -8.18 1.78 3.93
CA LEU A 85 -8.68 1.63 5.30
C LEU A 85 -7.69 0.82 6.14
N THR A 86 -7.26 1.36 7.28
CA THR A 86 -6.41 0.63 8.21
C THR A 86 -7.17 -0.51 8.89
N PHE A 87 -6.45 -1.51 9.39
CA PHE A 87 -7.06 -2.53 10.24
C PHE A 87 -7.34 -1.92 11.62
N THR A 88 -8.49 -2.25 12.21
CA THR A 88 -8.75 -1.91 13.62
C THR A 88 -7.88 -2.77 14.52
N LYS A 89 -7.80 -2.41 15.81
CA LYS A 89 -7.09 -3.21 16.81
C LYS A 89 -7.64 -4.64 16.88
N ASP A 90 -8.96 -4.78 16.89
CA ASP A 90 -9.62 -6.09 16.95
C ASP A 90 -9.30 -6.91 15.70
N GLN A 91 -9.36 -6.30 14.50
CA GLN A 91 -8.99 -7.01 13.27
C GLN A 91 -7.52 -7.45 13.25
N ILE A 92 -6.61 -6.65 13.81
CA ILE A 92 -5.20 -7.03 13.95
C ILE A 92 -5.05 -8.25 14.87
N GLN A 93 -5.80 -8.29 15.98
CA GLN A 93 -5.80 -9.43 16.91
C GLN A 93 -6.34 -10.71 16.28
N GLU A 94 -7.20 -10.60 15.26
CA GLU A 94 -7.75 -11.75 14.52
C GLU A 94 -6.84 -12.26 13.39
N LEU A 95 -5.83 -11.49 12.97
CA LEU A 95 -4.92 -11.89 11.88
C LEU A 95 -4.20 -13.22 12.16
N PRO A 96 -3.67 -13.50 13.37
CA PRO A 96 -3.06 -14.79 13.65
C PRO A 96 -3.99 -15.98 13.41
N PHE A 97 -5.25 -15.91 13.86
CA PHE A 97 -6.22 -16.99 13.68
C PHE A 97 -6.60 -17.18 12.21
N THR A 98 -6.74 -16.08 11.47
CA THR A 98 -6.93 -16.11 10.02
C THR A 98 -5.80 -16.90 9.34
N VAL A 99 -4.56 -16.58 9.67
CA VAL A 99 -3.38 -17.20 9.07
C VAL A 99 -3.31 -18.69 9.41
N LEU A 100 -3.59 -19.05 10.66
CA LEU A 100 -3.66 -20.45 11.08
C LEU A 100 -4.68 -21.25 10.29
N ALA A 101 -5.85 -20.67 10.01
CA ALA A 101 -6.88 -21.32 9.20
C ALA A 101 -6.43 -21.55 7.76
N LEU A 102 -5.69 -20.60 7.17
CA LEU A 102 -5.12 -20.72 5.82
C LEU A 102 -4.01 -21.77 5.75
N LEU A 103 -3.04 -21.70 6.66
CA LEU A 103 -1.92 -22.64 6.73
C LEU A 103 -2.42 -24.07 6.91
N ARG A 104 -3.45 -24.29 7.75
CA ARG A 104 -4.02 -25.62 7.95
C ARG A 104 -4.50 -26.27 6.64
N ASN A 105 -5.00 -25.47 5.70
CA ASN A 105 -5.59 -25.98 4.47
C ASN A 105 -4.53 -26.11 3.36
N GLU A 106 -3.68 -25.10 3.18
CA GLU A 106 -2.73 -25.02 2.05
C GLU A 106 -1.34 -25.58 2.37
N PHE A 107 -0.94 -25.56 3.65
CA PHE A 107 0.39 -25.96 4.13
C PHE A 107 0.28 -26.81 5.41
N PRO A 108 -0.39 -27.98 5.35
CA PRO A 108 -0.67 -28.80 6.53
C PRO A 108 0.59 -29.32 7.24
N GLU A 109 1.73 -29.32 6.56
CA GLU A 109 3.03 -29.74 7.07
C GLU A 109 3.67 -28.73 8.03
N ILE A 110 3.25 -27.46 8.02
CA ILE A 110 3.76 -26.42 8.93
C ILE A 110 3.33 -26.72 10.37
N ASN A 111 4.27 -26.70 11.32
CA ASN A 111 3.96 -26.80 12.73
C ASN A 111 3.27 -25.51 13.20
N ARG A 112 1.98 -25.66 13.51
CA ARG A 112 1.11 -24.56 13.95
C ARG A 112 1.07 -24.41 15.46
N GLU A 113 1.60 -25.37 16.24
CA GLU A 113 1.54 -25.34 17.71
C GLU A 113 2.30 -24.14 18.26
N THR A 114 3.54 -23.92 17.80
CA THR A 114 4.35 -22.76 18.24
C THR A 114 3.68 -21.43 17.91
N TYR A 115 3.02 -21.34 16.76
CA TYR A 115 2.29 -20.14 16.35
C TYR A 115 1.01 -19.93 17.16
N LEU A 116 0.34 -21.01 17.58
CA LEU A 116 -0.84 -20.95 18.43
C LEU A 116 -0.50 -20.52 19.86
N ASP A 117 0.59 -21.07 20.41
CA ASP A 117 1.03 -20.80 21.78
C ASP A 117 1.59 -19.38 21.93
N ASN A 118 2.28 -18.89 20.89
CA ASN A 118 2.90 -17.57 20.87
C ASN A 118 2.64 -16.86 19.54
N PRO A 119 1.41 -16.36 19.31
CA PRO A 119 1.08 -15.68 18.06
C PRO A 119 1.94 -14.42 17.89
N PRO A 120 2.54 -14.20 16.71
CA PRO A 120 3.34 -13.01 16.45
C PRO A 120 2.47 -11.75 16.41
N ASP A 121 3.06 -10.60 16.75
CA ASP A 121 2.43 -9.31 16.49
C ASP A 121 2.48 -9.01 14.97
N LEU A 122 1.31 -9.02 14.35
CA LEU A 122 1.14 -8.78 12.92
C LEU A 122 0.78 -7.33 12.58
N SER A 123 0.71 -6.44 13.57
CA SER A 123 0.27 -5.04 13.41
C SER A 123 1.07 -4.24 12.39
N LYS A 124 2.34 -4.62 12.15
CA LYS A 124 3.25 -3.96 11.20
C LYS A 124 3.57 -4.80 9.97
N ARG A 125 2.94 -5.97 9.84
CA ARG A 125 3.27 -6.96 8.81
C ARG A 125 2.25 -7.03 7.66
N TYR A 126 1.31 -6.09 7.58
CA TYR A 126 0.39 -5.99 6.44
C TYR A 126 0.69 -4.76 5.56
N ARG A 127 0.40 -4.86 4.26
CA ARG A 127 0.51 -3.77 3.28
C ARG A 127 -0.72 -3.78 2.37
N TYR A 128 -1.23 -2.60 2.06
CA TYR A 128 -2.23 -2.45 1.00
C TYR A 128 -1.63 -2.86 -0.34
N ALA A 129 -2.36 -3.67 -1.12
CA ALA A 129 -1.92 -4.17 -2.41
C ALA A 129 -2.61 -3.44 -3.56
N TYR A 130 -3.93 -3.52 -3.61
CA TYR A 130 -4.80 -2.93 -4.62
C TYR A 130 -6.26 -3.03 -4.18
N SER A 131 -7.15 -2.51 -5.00
CA SER A 131 -8.58 -2.73 -4.90
C SER A 131 -9.11 -3.26 -6.23
N ALA A 132 -10.21 -3.99 -6.19
CA ALA A 132 -10.92 -4.48 -7.36
C ALA A 132 -12.43 -4.47 -7.08
N PHE A 133 -13.25 -4.54 -8.13
CA PHE A 133 -14.70 -4.66 -7.98
C PHE A 133 -15.09 -6.13 -7.98
N SER A 134 -15.77 -6.62 -6.93
CA SER A 134 -16.33 -7.98 -6.95
C SER A 134 -17.67 -8.03 -7.68
N LYS A 135 -18.41 -6.92 -7.68
CA LYS A 135 -19.65 -6.67 -8.42
C LYS A 135 -19.70 -5.20 -8.85
N PRO A 136 -20.60 -4.79 -9.75
CA PRO A 136 -20.76 -3.38 -10.10
C PRO A 136 -20.96 -2.52 -8.86
N ASN A 137 -20.14 -1.50 -8.70
CA ASN A 137 -20.14 -0.60 -7.54
C ASN A 137 -19.91 -1.25 -6.16
N HIS A 138 -19.34 -2.46 -6.11
CA HIS A 138 -18.94 -3.10 -4.86
C HIS A 138 -17.41 -3.30 -4.83
N PRO A 139 -16.66 -2.28 -4.39
CA PRO A 139 -15.21 -2.37 -4.33
C PRO A 139 -14.74 -3.15 -3.09
N GLU A 140 -13.66 -3.89 -3.27
CA GLU A 140 -12.94 -4.60 -2.22
C GLU A 140 -11.47 -4.15 -2.20
N ASP A 141 -10.91 -4.01 -1.01
CA ASP A 141 -9.50 -3.73 -0.79
C ASP A 141 -8.76 -5.04 -0.47
N TYR A 142 -7.61 -5.23 -1.11
CA TYR A 142 -6.73 -6.38 -0.95
C TYR A 142 -5.47 -5.96 -0.21
N TYR A 143 -5.10 -6.75 0.80
CA TYR A 143 -3.90 -6.54 1.62
C TYR A 143 -3.04 -7.79 1.60
N TYR A 144 -1.74 -7.60 1.51
CA TYR A 144 -0.75 -8.66 1.74
C TYR A 144 -0.34 -8.65 3.21
N LEU A 145 -0.35 -9.82 3.83
CA LEU A 145 0.12 -10.08 5.17
C LEU A 145 1.35 -11.00 5.10
N TYR A 146 2.47 -10.51 5.63
CA TYR A 146 3.79 -11.11 5.48
C TYR A 146 4.16 -11.94 6.72
N LEU A 147 4.50 -13.20 6.51
CA LEU A 147 4.71 -14.18 7.55
C LEU A 147 6.06 -14.88 7.38
N GLU A 148 6.76 -15.09 8.49
CA GLU A 148 7.97 -15.93 8.52
C GLU A 148 7.73 -17.05 9.53
N LEU A 149 7.76 -18.29 9.06
CA LEU A 149 7.47 -19.50 9.85
C LEU A 149 8.46 -20.58 9.45
N GLU A 150 9.12 -21.21 10.42
CA GLU A 150 10.09 -22.30 10.14
C GLU A 150 11.15 -21.92 9.09
N GLN A 151 11.62 -20.66 9.12
CA GLN A 151 12.57 -20.10 8.15
C GLN A 151 12.04 -19.99 6.70
N ARG A 152 10.75 -20.25 6.49
CA ARG A 152 10.01 -20.05 5.24
C ARG A 152 9.24 -18.74 5.28
N ARG A 153 8.95 -18.19 4.11
CA ARG A 153 8.24 -16.91 3.93
C ARG A 153 6.91 -17.14 3.24
N PHE A 154 5.86 -16.56 3.78
CA PHE A 154 4.51 -16.66 3.21
C PHE A 154 3.86 -15.30 3.08
N VAL A 155 3.04 -15.14 2.04
CA VAL A 155 2.18 -13.97 1.85
C VAL A 155 0.73 -14.44 1.84
N ALA A 156 -0.04 -14.01 2.84
CA ALA A 156 -1.47 -14.19 2.86
C ALA A 156 -2.16 -12.96 2.26
N THR A 157 -3.10 -13.17 1.34
CA THR A 157 -3.93 -12.10 0.78
C THR A 157 -5.26 -12.02 1.51
N ILE A 158 -5.53 -10.86 2.09
CA ILE A 158 -6.71 -10.55 2.88
C ILE A 158 -7.60 -9.60 2.09
N ARG A 159 -8.88 -9.96 1.95
CA ARG A 159 -9.91 -9.15 1.30
C ARG A 159 -10.78 -8.45 2.32
N ARG A 160 -11.09 -7.19 2.08
CA ARG A 160 -11.98 -6.38 2.91
C ARG A 160 -12.92 -5.56 2.06
N ASP A 161 -14.13 -5.36 2.56
CA ASP A 161 -15.07 -4.43 1.96
C ASP A 161 -14.47 -3.03 2.00
N ALA A 162 -14.37 -2.39 0.84
CA ALA A 162 -13.63 -1.14 0.75
C ALA A 162 -14.42 0.05 1.35
N GLN A 163 -15.70 -0.11 1.66
CA GLN A 163 -16.52 0.98 2.21
C GLN A 163 -16.56 0.93 3.74
N SER A 164 -16.80 -0.25 4.30
CA SER A 164 -16.94 -0.50 5.74
C SER A 164 -15.65 -0.99 6.40
N GLY A 165 -14.72 -1.55 5.61
CA GLY A 165 -13.56 -2.25 6.15
C GLY A 165 -13.90 -3.61 6.76
N ALA A 166 -15.11 -4.14 6.57
CA ALA A 166 -15.48 -5.47 7.03
C ALA A 166 -14.67 -6.56 6.32
N ASP A 167 -14.42 -7.65 7.01
CA ASP A 167 -13.70 -8.79 6.48
C ASP A 167 -14.55 -9.56 5.47
N ILE A 168 -13.95 -9.96 4.33
CA ILE A 168 -14.61 -10.75 3.29
C ILE A 168 -13.97 -12.15 3.22
N ALA A 169 -14.77 -13.16 2.84
CA ALA A 169 -14.31 -14.51 2.56
C ALA A 169 -13.43 -14.59 1.29
N GLY A 170 -12.68 -15.69 1.15
CA GLY A 170 -11.80 -15.91 -0.01
C GLY A 170 -10.41 -15.32 0.21
N ARG A 171 -9.73 -15.81 1.24
CA ARG A 171 -8.33 -15.51 1.54
C ARG A 171 -7.48 -16.63 0.96
N PHE A 172 -6.28 -16.30 0.51
CA PHE A 172 -5.33 -17.28 -0.02
C PHE A 172 -3.95 -17.00 0.58
N ILE A 173 -3.12 -18.02 0.65
CA ILE A 173 -1.75 -17.93 1.14
C ILE A 173 -0.84 -18.62 0.14
N SER A 174 0.31 -18.01 -0.15
CA SER A 174 1.35 -18.60 -0.98
C SER A 174 2.68 -18.53 -0.25
N GLU A 175 3.53 -19.53 -0.51
CA GLU A 175 4.94 -19.45 -0.14
C GLU A 175 5.67 -18.53 -1.11
N VAL A 176 6.69 -17.83 -0.60
CA VAL A 176 7.52 -16.89 -1.34
C VAL A 176 8.90 -17.50 -1.56
N TYR A 177 9.31 -17.58 -2.82
CA TYR A 177 10.58 -18.19 -3.22
C TYR A 177 11.54 -17.15 -3.79
N ALA A 178 12.80 -17.20 -3.35
CA ALA A 178 13.80 -16.19 -3.70
C ALA A 178 14.17 -16.17 -5.20
N ASP A 179 13.98 -17.29 -5.89
CA ASP A 179 14.31 -17.50 -7.29
C ASP A 179 13.12 -17.22 -8.24
N GLN A 180 11.94 -16.91 -7.70
CA GLN A 180 10.75 -16.58 -8.51
C GLN A 180 10.67 -15.08 -8.80
N PRO A 181 10.73 -14.64 -10.08
CA PRO A 181 10.65 -13.22 -10.42
C PRO A 181 9.35 -12.54 -9.97
N THR A 182 8.25 -13.28 -9.92
CA THR A 182 6.94 -12.80 -9.44
C THR A 182 6.96 -12.41 -7.95
N ASP A 183 7.91 -12.94 -7.19
CA ASP A 183 8.05 -12.73 -5.75
C ASP A 183 9.04 -11.62 -5.39
N ALA A 184 9.71 -11.02 -6.38
CA ALA A 184 10.76 -10.02 -6.16
C ALA A 184 10.32 -8.85 -5.28
N GLU A 185 9.09 -8.36 -5.47
CA GLU A 185 8.54 -7.28 -4.65
C GLU A 185 8.23 -7.75 -3.21
N HIS A 186 7.76 -8.98 -3.03
CA HIS A 186 7.54 -9.54 -1.70
C HIS A 186 8.85 -9.70 -0.92
N ILE A 187 9.92 -10.14 -1.59
CA ILE A 187 11.26 -10.29 -1.00
C ILE A 187 11.77 -8.95 -0.47
N LYS A 188 11.59 -7.86 -1.23
CA LYS A 188 11.96 -6.51 -0.78
C LYS A 188 11.19 -6.12 0.49
N VAL A 189 9.89 -6.35 0.53
CA VAL A 189 9.06 -6.03 1.70
C VAL A 189 9.46 -6.84 2.93
N PHE A 190 9.83 -8.12 2.77
CA PHE A 190 10.39 -8.91 3.88
C PHE A 190 11.68 -8.29 4.44
N ALA A 191 12.59 -7.83 3.58
CA ALA A 191 13.81 -7.17 4.01
C ALA A 191 13.53 -5.86 4.77
N GLU A 192 12.58 -5.05 4.30
CA GLU A 192 12.14 -3.82 4.97
C GLU A 192 11.55 -4.09 6.35
N ILE A 193 10.69 -5.13 6.46
CA ILE A 193 10.10 -5.54 7.74
C ILE A 193 11.19 -5.99 8.71
N ALA A 194 12.11 -6.84 8.26
CA ALA A 194 13.20 -7.35 9.09
C ALA A 194 14.11 -6.21 9.59
N GLU A 195 14.43 -5.24 8.73
CA GLU A 195 15.20 -4.04 9.13
C GLU A 195 14.45 -3.20 10.17
N ALA A 196 13.14 -2.98 9.98
CA ALA A 196 12.32 -2.21 10.92
C ALA A 196 12.20 -2.91 12.28
N GLU A 197 12.07 -4.23 12.30
CA GLU A 197 12.02 -5.03 13.53
C GLU A 197 13.35 -5.07 14.26
N HIS A 198 14.47 -5.15 13.52
CA HIS A 198 15.80 -5.06 14.11
C HIS A 198 16.03 -3.71 14.79
N LYS A 199 15.63 -2.60 14.16
CA LYS A 199 15.77 -1.24 14.73
C LYS A 199 14.89 -0.97 15.96
N ALA A 200 13.86 -1.78 16.18
CA ALA A 200 12.93 -1.62 17.30
C ALA A 200 13.33 -2.41 18.57
N ARG A 201 14.40 -3.22 18.49
CA ARG A 201 14.99 -3.96 19.61
C ARG A 201 16.14 -3.18 20.22
#